data_AF-A0A3M1SR79-F1
#
_entry.id   AF-A0A3M1SR79-F1
#
_cell.length_a   1.000
_cell.length_b   1.000
_cell.length_c   1.000
_cell.angle_alpha   90.00
_cell.angle_beta   90.00
_cell.angle_gamma   90.00
#
_symmetry.space_group_name_H-M   'P 1'
#
loop_
_entity.id
_entity.type
_entity.pdbx_description
1 polymer ?
#
loop_
_entity_poly.entity_id
_entity_poly.type
_entity_poly.pdbx_seq_one_letter_code
_entity_poly.pdbx_strand_id
1 'polypeptide(L)'
;LTDQRILSNVRKIRAIFDPAFEARFPYEQPCRVLIKTIDGKVFHKERDFPKGDPRDKLNTFELKEKFEALADSVLSSEQKEQVFQMVSNLESLNDISKLMSLLRKSQTRHESQVTRCDIKNDYSLHASKAEDGA
;
A
#
# COMPACT_ATOMS: atom_id res chain seq x y z
N LEU A 1 1.82 9.99 -11.11
CA LEU A 1 3.19 9.93 -11.66
C LEU A 1 3.53 11.32 -12.22
N THR A 2 4.52 12.04 -11.65
CA THR A 2 4.80 13.45 -12.02
C THR A 2 6.28 13.73 -12.33
N ASP A 3 7.20 12.79 -12.07
CA ASP A 3 8.64 12.96 -12.31
C ASP A 3 8.96 13.00 -13.82
N GLN A 4 9.49 14.15 -14.28
CA GLN A 4 9.82 14.38 -15.69
C GLN A 4 10.90 13.43 -16.22
N ARG A 5 11.81 12.95 -15.37
CA ARG A 5 12.84 11.99 -15.77
C ARG A 5 12.20 10.68 -16.19
N ILE A 6 11.17 10.22 -15.47
CA ILE A 6 10.41 9.02 -15.81
C ILE A 6 9.57 9.26 -17.06
N LEU A 7 8.82 10.37 -17.11
CA LEU A 7 7.93 10.70 -18.23
C LEU A 7 8.67 10.84 -19.56
N SER A 8 9.93 11.30 -19.54
CA SER A 8 10.76 11.40 -20.74
C SER A 8 11.04 10.04 -21.41
N ASN A 9 10.97 8.94 -20.66
CA ASN A 9 11.19 7.59 -21.16
C ASN A 9 9.93 6.95 -21.75
N VAL A 10 8.73 7.35 -21.29
CA VAL A 10 7.46 6.78 -21.77
C VAL A 10 7.32 6.91 -23.29
N ARG A 11 7.77 8.01 -23.87
CA ARG A 11 7.74 8.26 -25.32
C ARG A 11 8.61 7.29 -26.14
N LYS A 12 9.52 6.56 -25.49
CA LYS A 12 10.43 5.59 -26.11
C LYS A 12 9.88 4.16 -26.06
N ILE A 13 8.80 3.94 -25.33
CA ILE A 13 8.20 2.61 -25.11
C ILE A 13 7.30 2.27 -26.30
N ARG A 14 7.45 1.05 -26.82
CA ARG A 14 6.57 0.47 -27.84
C ARG A 14 6.08 -0.88 -27.35
N ALA A 15 4.77 -1.06 -27.25
CA ALA A 15 4.16 -2.37 -27.04
C ALA A 15 4.02 -3.07 -28.40
N ILE A 16 4.48 -4.32 -28.47
CA ILE A 16 4.44 -5.13 -29.69
C ILE A 16 3.69 -6.41 -29.36
N PHE A 17 2.67 -6.72 -30.15
CA PHE A 17 1.97 -7.99 -30.07
C PHE A 17 2.83 -9.09 -30.73
N ASP A 18 2.97 -10.22 -30.04
CA ASP A 18 3.68 -11.39 -30.54
C ASP A 18 2.69 -12.58 -30.61
N PRO A 19 2.33 -13.07 -31.82
CA PRO A 19 1.43 -14.21 -31.96
C PRO A 19 1.91 -15.47 -31.22
N ALA A 20 3.22 -15.65 -31.06
CA ALA A 20 3.76 -16.79 -30.31
C ALA A 20 3.52 -16.66 -28.80
N PHE A 21 3.30 -15.45 -28.29
CA PHE A 21 2.95 -15.22 -26.89
C PHE A 21 1.46 -15.49 -26.68
N GLU A 22 0.62 -15.01 -27.59
CA GLU A 22 -0.82 -15.24 -27.56
C GLU A 22 -1.17 -16.73 -27.63
N ALA A 23 -0.46 -17.50 -28.46
CA ALA A 23 -0.68 -18.95 -28.58
C ALA A 23 -0.43 -19.73 -27.27
N ARG A 24 0.28 -19.14 -26.29
CA ARG A 24 0.57 -19.76 -24.98
C ARG A 24 -0.42 -19.33 -23.89
N PHE A 25 -1.22 -18.29 -24.14
CA PHE A 25 -2.25 -17.83 -23.21
C PHE A 25 -3.45 -18.81 -23.18
N PRO A 26 -4.12 -19.05 -22.03
CA PRO A 26 -3.90 -18.48 -20.69
C PRO A 26 -2.89 -19.26 -19.82
N TYR A 27 -2.32 -20.35 -20.34
CA TYR A 27 -1.44 -21.22 -19.57
C TYR A 27 -0.15 -20.51 -19.17
N GLU A 28 0.42 -19.72 -20.07
CA GLU A 28 1.53 -18.82 -19.81
C GLU A 28 1.09 -17.37 -20.03
N GLN A 29 1.78 -16.43 -19.38
CA GLN A 29 1.57 -15.00 -19.54
C GLN A 29 2.91 -14.34 -19.89
N PRO A 30 3.47 -14.69 -21.07
CA PRO A 30 4.81 -14.32 -21.41
C PRO A 30 4.95 -12.82 -21.65
N CYS A 31 6.06 -12.26 -21.19
CA CYS A 31 6.43 -10.87 -21.43
C CYS A 31 7.93 -10.77 -21.67
N ARG A 32 8.32 -10.09 -22.75
CA ARG A 32 9.70 -9.79 -23.11
C ARG A 32 9.90 -8.29 -23.17
N VAL A 33 10.91 -7.80 -22.47
CA VAL A 33 11.38 -6.41 -22.55
C VAL A 33 12.69 -6.38 -23.32
N LEU A 34 12.79 -5.48 -24.30
CA LEU A 34 13.99 -5.16 -25.07
C LEU A 34 14.36 -3.69 -24.82
N ILE A 35 15.61 -3.45 -24.42
CA ILE A 35 16.14 -2.10 -24.21
C ILE A 35 17.30 -1.90 -25.19
N LYS A 36 17.15 -0.91 -26.07
CA LYS A 36 18.24 -0.43 -26.93
C LYS A 36 18.81 0.86 -26.34
N THR A 37 20.09 0.86 -26.03
CA THR A 37 20.81 2.02 -25.47
C THR A 37 21.33 2.93 -26.58
N ILE A 38 21.73 4.15 -26.21
CA ILE A 38 22.23 5.16 -27.14
C ILE A 38 23.57 4.76 -27.80
N ASP A 39 24.38 3.96 -27.11
CA ASP A 39 25.63 3.39 -27.62
C ASP A 39 25.39 2.12 -28.47
N GLY A 40 24.13 1.81 -28.78
CA GLY A 40 23.73 0.74 -29.69
C GLY A 40 23.60 -0.65 -29.06
N LYS A 41 23.92 -0.82 -27.77
CA LYS A 41 23.74 -2.11 -27.08
C LYS A 41 22.27 -2.47 -26.94
N VAL A 42 21.99 -3.76 -26.96
CA VAL A 42 20.65 -4.31 -26.79
C VAL A 42 20.65 -5.27 -25.61
N PHE A 43 19.76 -5.01 -24.66
CA PHE A 43 19.49 -5.89 -23.53
C PHE A 43 18.09 -6.47 -23.69
N HIS A 44 17.89 -7.72 -23.27
CA HIS A 44 16.56 -8.29 -23.22
C HIS A 44 16.36 -9.15 -21.97
N LYS A 45 15.10 -9.26 -21.54
CA LYS A 45 14.67 -10.19 -20.51
C LYS A 45 13.27 -10.68 -20.84
N GLU A 46 13.04 -11.98 -20.68
CA GLU A 46 11.74 -12.61 -20.86
C GLU A 46 11.37 -13.40 -19.60
N ARG A 47 10.07 -13.43 -19.32
CA ARG A 47 9.44 -14.24 -18.28
C ARG A 47 8.18 -14.86 -18.87
N ASP A 48 7.97 -16.15 -18.66
CA ASP A 48 6.75 -16.86 -19.08
C ASP A 48 5.62 -16.71 -18.05
N PHE A 49 5.98 -16.46 -16.79
CA PHE A 49 5.04 -16.30 -15.68
C PHE A 49 5.29 -14.99 -14.94
N PRO A 50 4.24 -14.28 -14.50
CA PRO A 50 4.40 -13.11 -13.65
C PRO A 50 4.94 -13.54 -12.29
N LYS A 51 5.73 -12.67 -11.68
CA LYS A 51 6.21 -12.87 -10.31
C LYS A 51 5.02 -12.95 -9.35
N GLY A 52 4.92 -14.04 -8.61
CA GLY A 52 3.79 -14.38 -7.74
C GLY A 52 2.87 -15.48 -8.30
N ASP A 53 3.00 -15.87 -9.57
CA ASP A 53 2.37 -17.09 -10.11
C ASP A 53 2.84 -18.30 -9.28
N PRO A 54 2.01 -19.36 -9.10
CA PRO A 54 2.43 -20.59 -8.43
C PRO A 54 3.72 -21.21 -8.97
N ARG A 55 4.07 -20.94 -10.24
CA ARG A 55 5.30 -21.39 -10.91
C ARG A 55 6.48 -20.42 -10.77
N ASP A 56 6.24 -19.16 -10.39
CA ASP A 56 7.25 -18.13 -10.09
C ASP A 56 6.92 -17.41 -8.79
N LYS A 57 6.89 -18.16 -7.68
CA LYS A 57 6.45 -17.65 -6.37
C LYS A 57 7.34 -16.52 -5.87
N LEU A 58 6.76 -15.64 -5.07
CA LEU A 58 7.53 -14.74 -4.20
C LEU A 58 8.23 -15.60 -3.15
N ASN A 59 9.51 -15.32 -2.90
CA ASN A 59 10.20 -15.87 -1.74
C ASN A 59 9.77 -15.11 -0.46
N THR A 60 10.13 -15.63 0.71
CA THR A 60 9.73 -15.05 2.00
C THR A 60 10.18 -13.60 2.17
N PHE A 61 11.37 -13.25 1.69
CA PHE A 61 11.87 -11.88 1.74
C PHE A 61 11.04 -10.93 0.86
N GLU A 62 10.78 -11.31 -0.39
CA GLU A 62 9.95 -10.51 -1.32
C GLU A 62 8.51 -10.38 -0.82
N LEU A 63 7.97 -11.43 -0.18
CA LEU A 63 6.65 -11.40 0.42
C LEU A 63 6.60 -10.45 1.62
N LYS A 64 7.64 -10.46 2.47
CA LYS A 64 7.79 -9.54 3.60
C LYS A 64 7.90 -8.10 3.13
N GLU A 65 8.77 -7.82 2.16
CA GLU A 65 8.93 -6.48 1.58
C GLU A 65 7.60 -5.95 1.01
N LYS A 66 6.87 -6.79 0.27
CA LYS A 66 5.54 -6.43 -0.26
C LYS A 66 4.53 -6.15 0.85
N PHE A 67 4.50 -6.99 1.90
CA PHE A 67 3.64 -6.77 3.05
C PHE A 67 3.97 -5.44 3.76
N GLU A 68 5.25 -5.19 4.00
CA GLU A 68 5.71 -3.97 4.69
C GLU A 68 5.35 -2.70 3.92
N ALA A 69 5.49 -2.73 2.59
CA ALA A 69 5.13 -1.62 1.71
C ALA A 69 3.62 -1.35 1.71
N LEU A 70 2.79 -2.39 1.73
CA LEU A 70 1.32 -2.25 1.77
C LEU A 70 0.82 -1.78 3.14
N ALA A 71 1.47 -2.20 4.22
CA ALA A 71 1.09 -1.87 5.58
C ALA A 71 1.66 -0.52 6.09
N ASP A 72 2.58 0.09 5.34
CA ASP A 72 3.37 1.25 5.80
C ASP A 72 2.52 2.45 6.25
N SER A 73 1.39 2.68 5.59
CA SER A 73 0.49 3.79 5.90
C SER A 73 -0.41 3.58 7.13
N VAL A 74 -0.44 2.38 7.70
CA VAL A 74 -1.42 1.98 8.72
C VAL A 74 -0.82 1.32 9.96
N LEU A 75 0.36 0.71 9.86
CA LEU A 75 1.03 0.02 10.96
C LEU A 75 2.43 0.59 11.18
N SER A 76 2.86 0.68 12.44
CA SER A 76 4.26 0.99 12.75
C SER A 76 5.20 -0.13 12.29
N SER A 77 6.49 0.15 12.11
CA SER A 77 7.48 -0.88 11.75
C SER A 77 7.49 -2.05 12.73
N GLU A 78 7.33 -1.79 14.03
CA GLU A 78 7.24 -2.83 15.05
C GLU A 78 5.98 -3.70 14.89
N GLN A 79 4.82 -3.08 14.65
CA GLN A 79 3.59 -3.82 14.38
C GLN A 79 3.70 -4.66 13.10
N LYS A 80 4.31 -4.12 12.04
CA LYS A 80 4.54 -4.86 10.78
C LYS A 80 5.37 -6.12 11.04
N GLU A 81 6.47 -6.00 11.78
CA GLU A 81 7.29 -7.17 12.12
C GLU A 81 6.49 -8.21 12.92
N GLN A 82 5.81 -7.79 13.98
CA GLN A 82 5.05 -8.70 14.85
C GLN A 82 3.92 -9.40 14.08
N VAL A 83 3.18 -8.68 13.24
CA VAL A 83 2.13 -9.25 12.40
C VAL A 83 2.73 -10.26 11.42
N PHE A 84 3.83 -9.92 10.74
CA PHE A 84 4.45 -10.83 9.78
C PHE A 84 4.91 -12.14 10.45
N GLN A 85 5.52 -12.05 11.64
CA GLN A 85 5.95 -13.23 12.39
C GLN A 85 4.78 -14.09 12.88
N MET A 86 3.71 -13.46 13.40
CA MET A 86 2.53 -14.18 13.87
C MET A 86 1.77 -14.88 12.74
N VAL A 87 1.63 -14.23 11.59
CA VAL A 87 0.98 -14.84 10.41
C VAL A 87 1.84 -15.96 9.81
N SER A 88 3.16 -15.81 9.84
CA SER A 88 4.09 -16.85 9.35
C SER A 88 4.10 -18.12 10.20
N ASN A 89 3.62 -18.06 11.45
CA ASN A 89 3.53 -19.17 12.39
C ASN A 89 2.11 -19.32 12.95
N LEU A 90 1.10 -19.05 12.12
CA LEU A 90 -0.29 -18.92 12.54
C LEU A 90 -0.84 -20.21 13.16
N GLU A 91 -0.36 -21.38 12.71
CA GLU A 91 -0.73 -22.69 13.23
C GLU A 91 -0.35 -22.90 14.70
N SER A 92 0.61 -22.11 15.21
CA SER A 92 1.05 -22.15 16.62
C SER A 92 0.28 -21.17 17.51
N LEU A 93 -0.66 -20.39 16.95
CA LEU A 93 -1.37 -19.35 17.67
C LEU A 93 -2.62 -19.90 18.39
N ASN A 94 -2.56 -19.97 19.72
CA ASN A 94 -3.67 -20.46 20.54
C ASN A 94 -4.82 -19.44 20.73
N ASP A 95 -4.57 -18.15 20.47
CA ASP A 95 -5.55 -17.08 20.65
C ASP A 95 -5.41 -16.03 19.55
N ILE A 96 -6.39 -16.00 18.65
CA ILE A 96 -6.45 -15.08 17.51
C ILE A 96 -6.59 -13.62 17.95
N SER A 97 -7.09 -13.35 19.15
CA SER A 97 -7.27 -11.99 19.68
C SER A 97 -5.96 -11.22 19.75
N LYS A 98 -4.84 -11.92 19.94
CA LYS A 98 -3.48 -11.36 19.93
C LYS A 98 -3.09 -10.82 18.56
N LEU A 99 -3.46 -11.51 17.48
CA LEU A 99 -3.23 -11.00 16.12
C LEU A 99 -4.16 -9.81 15.85
N MET A 100 -5.43 -9.93 16.21
CA MET A 100 -6.43 -8.88 15.98
C MET A 100 -6.11 -7.57 16.71
N SER A 101 -5.46 -7.62 17.88
CA SER A 101 -5.04 -6.41 18.59
C SER A 101 -3.92 -5.66 17.85
N LEU A 102 -2.98 -6.39 17.22
CA LEU A 102 -1.89 -5.81 16.43
C LEU A 102 -2.34 -5.16 15.12
N LEU A 103 -3.44 -5.64 14.54
CA LEU A 103 -3.99 -5.13 13.28
C LEU A 103 -4.76 -3.80 13.43
N ARG A 104 -4.81 -3.24 14.64
CA ARG A 104 -5.37 -1.90 14.85
C ARG A 104 -4.41 -0.86 14.29
N LYS A 105 -4.96 0.11 13.54
CA LYS A 105 -4.19 1.23 12.99
C LYS A 105 -3.38 1.89 14.10
N SER A 106 -2.08 2.08 13.88
CA SER A 106 -1.25 2.84 14.82
C SER A 106 -1.86 4.23 15.00
N GLN A 107 -2.12 4.61 16.25
CA GLN A 107 -2.46 6.00 16.53
C GLN A 107 -1.21 6.82 16.22
N THR A 108 -1.22 7.49 15.07
CA THR A 108 -0.26 8.55 14.79
C THR A 108 -0.53 9.62 15.85
N ARG A 109 0.40 9.84 16.78
CA ARG A 109 0.40 11.07 17.57
C ARG A 109 0.58 12.22 16.59
N HIS A 110 -0.51 12.77 16.09
CA HIS A 110 -0.49 14.10 15.52
C HIS A 110 -0.32 15.05 16.70
N GLU A 111 0.91 15.42 17.02
CA GLU A 111 1.16 16.67 17.72
C GLU A 111 0.76 17.81 16.76
N SER A 112 -0.53 18.08 16.71
CA SER A 112 -1.00 19.41 16.35
C SER A 112 -0.74 20.26 17.59
N GLN A 113 0.20 21.20 17.49
CA GLN A 113 0.27 22.33 18.40
C GLN A 113 -1.06 23.09 18.29
N VAL A 114 -2.05 22.70 19.10
CA VAL A 114 -3.21 23.53 19.37
C VAL A 114 -2.76 24.51 20.44
N THR A 115 -2.45 25.73 20.02
CA THR A 115 -2.33 26.86 20.93
C THR A 115 -3.64 26.96 21.69
N ARG A 116 -3.55 26.75 23.00
CA ARG A 116 -4.66 26.91 23.94
C ARG A 116 -5.20 28.34 23.80
N CYS A 117 -6.34 28.48 23.14
CA CYS A 117 -7.08 29.75 23.11
C CYS A 117 -8.21 29.63 24.13
N ASP A 118 -8.06 30.31 25.26
CA ASP A 118 -9.07 30.38 26.31
C ASP A 118 -10.27 31.17 25.78
N ILE A 119 -11.34 30.49 25.40
CA ILE A 119 -12.64 31.13 25.17
C ILE A 119 -13.47 30.91 26.43
N LYS A 120 -13.66 32.00 27.18
CA LYS A 120 -14.55 32.06 28.34
C LYS A 120 -15.99 31.81 27.87
N ASN A 121 -16.63 30.83 28.50
CA ASN A 121 -18.03 30.50 28.35
C ASN A 121 -18.86 31.52 29.14
N ASP A 122 -19.64 32.36 28.46
CA ASP A 122 -20.59 33.26 29.11
C ASP A 122 -21.97 33.12 28.46
N TYR A 123 -22.76 32.20 29.01
CA TYR A 123 -24.21 32.19 28.83
C TYR A 123 -24.84 32.32 30.22
N SER A 124 -24.90 33.57 30.67
CA SER A 124 -25.78 34.05 31.72
C SER A 124 -27.23 34.03 31.25
N LEU A 125 -28.02 33.15 31.88
CA LEU A 125 -29.38 33.37 32.35
C LEU A 125 -30.13 34.60 31.82
N HIS A 126 -31.18 34.37 31.02
CA HIS A 126 -32.40 35.17 31.12
C HIS A 126 -33.61 34.25 31.11
N ALA A 127 -34.09 33.96 32.32
CA ALA A 127 -35.48 33.63 32.56
C ALA A 127 -36.31 34.92 32.41
N SER A 128 -37.40 34.88 31.65
CA SER A 128 -38.56 35.73 31.90
C SER A 128 -39.84 34.98 31.57
N LYS A 129 -40.75 34.99 32.54
CA LYS A 129 -42.08 34.39 32.58
C LYS A 129 -43.12 35.38 32.02
N ALA A 130 -44.27 34.80 31.62
CA ALA A 130 -45.65 35.31 31.76
C ALA A 130 -46.01 36.57 30.92
N GLU A 131 -47.25 36.87 30.54
CA GLU A 131 -48.59 36.26 30.46
C GLU A 131 -49.42 37.26 29.61
N ASP A 132 -50.62 36.85 29.19
CA ASP A 132 -51.79 37.68 28.81
C ASP A 132 -51.91 38.30 27.40
N GLY A 133 -52.95 37.83 26.69
CA GLY A 133 -54.16 38.63 26.48
C GLY A 133 -54.34 39.36 25.14
N ALA A 134 -55.10 38.73 24.22
CA ALA A 134 -56.25 39.26 23.46
C ALA A 134 -56.48 38.44 22.17
#